data_AF-A0A3C0Q620-F1
#
_entry.id   AF-A0A3C0Q620-F1
#
_cell.length_a   1.000
_cell.length_b   1.000
_cell.length_c   1.000
_cell.angle_alpha   90.00
_cell.angle_beta   90.00
_cell.angle_gamma   90.00
#
_symmetry.space_group_name_H-M   'P 1'
#
loop_
_entity.id
_entity.type
_entity.pdbx_description
1 polymer ?
#
loop_
_entity_poly.entity_id
_entity_poly.type
_entity_poly.pdbx_seq_one_letter_code
_entity_poly.pdbx_strand_id
1 'polypeptide(L)'
;MNHLRVLSVALICGILPFSALAEDTKPAETPLTVLDAATANMLKGLDENQAKQFSAITNSHGIIRSVEDVQHSLSLAVQSCSAANPDLKTGITDRFEGWKDAVRPVMKSARSKLDKMVLLQSFAQPSQVRAYLKKFDEAVVYRNQTLKPTPIQKAEDCKKLQSSMDKTQKDLVTLITETLGLNADLKIKE
;
A
#
# COMPACT_ATOMS: atom_id res chain seq x y z
N MET A 1 47.79 -49.94 48.80
CA MET A 1 48.50 -48.65 48.74
C MET A 1 47.85 -47.83 47.63
N ASN A 2 46.83 -47.03 47.98
CA ASN A 2 46.08 -46.21 47.05
C ASN A 2 46.30 -44.74 47.40
N HIS A 3 47.03 -44.03 46.56
CA HIS A 3 46.98 -42.58 46.47
C HIS A 3 46.34 -42.24 45.14
N LEU A 4 45.07 -41.80 45.15
CA LEU A 4 44.51 -41.11 43.99
C LEU A 4 43.95 -39.76 44.44
N ARG A 5 44.43 -38.77 43.70
CA ARG A 5 44.46 -37.35 44.00
C ARG A 5 43.08 -36.72 43.83
N VAL A 6 42.84 -35.75 44.71
CA VAL A 6 41.86 -34.68 44.60
C VAL A 6 42.05 -33.94 43.27
N LEU A 7 40.98 -33.78 42.50
CA LEU A 7 40.86 -32.77 41.45
C LEU A 7 39.48 -32.11 41.59
N SER A 8 39.47 -31.01 42.33
CA SER A 8 38.35 -30.10 42.47
C SER A 8 38.05 -29.45 41.12
N VAL A 9 36.84 -29.67 40.60
CA VAL A 9 36.32 -28.96 39.43
C VAL A 9 35.93 -27.55 39.87
N ALA A 10 36.75 -26.57 39.52
CA ALA A 10 36.40 -25.16 39.63
C ALA A 10 35.54 -24.76 38.42
N LEU A 11 34.22 -24.71 38.63
CA LEU A 11 33.25 -24.15 37.70
C LEU A 11 33.38 -22.61 37.73
N ILE A 12 34.20 -22.05 36.84
CA ILE A 12 34.26 -20.60 36.62
C ILE A 12 33.19 -20.24 35.59
N CYS A 13 32.03 -19.81 36.10
CA CYS A 13 31.05 -19.01 35.35
C CYS A 13 31.70 -17.67 34.96
N GLY A 14 32.40 -17.66 33.83
CA GLY A 14 32.83 -16.44 33.17
C GLY A 14 31.63 -15.74 32.54
N ILE A 15 31.07 -14.78 33.27
CA ILE A 15 30.13 -13.79 32.75
C ILE A 15 30.91 -12.92 31.77
N LEU A 16 30.88 -13.25 30.48
CA LEU A 16 31.30 -12.29 29.46
C LEU A 16 30.18 -11.25 29.33
N PRO A 17 30.45 -9.96 29.55
CA PRO A 17 29.51 -8.93 29.16
C PRO A 17 29.47 -8.96 27.63
N PHE A 18 28.35 -9.42 27.07
CA PHE A 18 27.98 -9.06 25.71
C PHE A 18 27.69 -7.56 25.70
N SER A 19 28.75 -6.75 25.76
CA SER A 19 28.73 -5.42 25.17
C SER A 19 28.81 -5.62 23.66
N ALA A 20 27.73 -6.17 23.10
CA ALA A 20 27.43 -5.94 21.70
C ALA A 20 27.18 -4.43 21.61
N LEU A 21 28.23 -3.70 21.28
CA LEU A 21 28.11 -2.35 20.75
C LEU A 21 27.12 -2.47 19.60
N ALA A 22 25.90 -1.99 19.83
CA ALA A 22 25.00 -1.60 18.77
C ALA A 22 25.75 -0.52 18.01
N GLU A 23 26.46 -0.93 16.98
CA GLU A 23 27.04 -0.03 16.00
C GLU A 23 25.85 0.77 15.46
N ASP A 24 25.85 2.09 15.72
CA ASP A 24 24.91 3.09 15.20
C ASP A 24 25.00 3.10 13.66
N THR A 25 24.56 2.01 13.06
CA THR A 25 24.31 1.90 11.64
C THR A 25 23.06 2.74 11.41
N LYS A 26 23.26 3.94 10.85
CA LYS A 26 22.16 4.73 10.30
C LYS A 26 21.24 3.77 9.55
N PRO A 27 19.93 3.74 9.84
CA PRO A 27 19.00 2.87 9.15
C PRO A 27 19.24 3.00 7.64
N ALA A 28 19.41 1.87 6.95
CA ALA A 28 19.62 1.87 5.52
C ALA A 28 18.51 2.69 4.84
N GLU A 29 18.89 3.62 3.98
CA GLU A 29 17.92 4.48 3.30
C GLU A 29 17.09 3.62 2.34
N THR A 30 15.79 3.50 2.64
CA THR A 30 14.80 2.80 1.82
C THR A 30 13.66 3.75 1.48
N PRO A 31 12.86 3.46 0.44
CA PRO A 31 11.65 4.24 0.16
C PRO A 31 10.69 4.35 1.36
N LEU A 32 10.67 3.34 2.26
CA LEU A 32 9.90 3.38 3.50
C LEU A 32 10.46 4.42 4.48
N THR A 33 11.76 4.39 4.78
CA THR A 33 12.38 5.36 5.70
C THR A 33 12.33 6.80 5.14
N VAL A 34 12.40 6.96 3.81
CA VAL A 34 12.24 8.24 3.13
C VAL A 34 10.80 8.77 3.28
N LEU A 35 9.80 7.91 3.16
CA LEU A 35 8.40 8.27 3.39
C LEU A 35 8.14 8.64 4.85
N ASP A 36 8.72 7.92 5.81
CA ASP A 36 8.58 8.20 7.25
C ASP A 36 9.14 9.58 7.59
N ALA A 37 10.36 9.88 7.12
CA ALA A 37 10.98 11.20 7.29
C ALA A 37 10.16 12.31 6.61
N ALA A 38 9.65 12.06 5.41
CA ALA A 38 8.78 13.01 4.71
C ALA A 38 7.47 13.25 5.47
N THR A 39 6.88 12.21 6.06
CA THR A 39 5.65 12.31 6.87
C THR A 39 5.89 13.15 8.12
N ALA A 40 6.97 12.88 8.85
CA ALA A 40 7.35 13.67 10.03
C ALA A 40 7.57 15.16 9.68
N ASN A 41 8.20 15.44 8.54
CA ASN A 41 8.40 16.80 8.06
C ASN A 41 7.09 17.50 7.69
N MET A 42 6.14 16.79 7.04
CA MET A 42 4.84 17.36 6.69
C MET A 42 4.00 17.69 7.92
N LEU A 43 4.09 16.89 8.99
CA LEU A 43 3.33 17.08 10.23
C LEU A 43 3.92 18.14 11.17
N LYS A 44 5.17 18.54 10.96
CA LYS A 44 5.89 19.43 11.89
C LYS A 44 5.24 20.81 11.93
N GLY A 45 4.74 21.18 13.11
CA GLY A 45 4.16 22.50 13.36
C GLY A 45 2.76 22.68 12.80
N LEU A 46 2.11 21.60 12.32
CA LEU A 46 0.70 21.66 11.94
C LEU A 46 -0.19 21.76 13.16
N ASP A 47 -1.24 22.56 13.06
CA ASP A 47 -2.35 22.50 14.01
C ASP A 47 -3.25 21.28 13.76
N GLU A 48 -4.25 21.08 14.63
CA GLU A 48 -5.16 19.93 14.55
C GLU A 48 -5.94 19.89 13.22
N ASN A 49 -6.37 21.05 12.69
CA ASN A 49 -7.13 21.12 11.45
C ASN A 49 -6.24 20.80 10.24
N GLN A 50 -5.04 21.36 10.19
CA GLN A 50 -4.04 21.09 9.17
C GLN A 50 -3.61 19.61 9.18
N ALA A 51 -3.41 19.02 10.36
CA ALA A 51 -3.12 17.59 10.48
C ALA A 51 -4.28 16.71 9.97
N LYS A 52 -5.53 17.10 10.22
CA LYS A 52 -6.72 16.42 9.65
C LYS A 52 -6.77 16.54 8.13
N GLN A 53 -6.47 17.71 7.57
CA GLN A 53 -6.39 17.89 6.11
C GLN A 53 -5.31 17.01 5.49
N PHE A 54 -4.12 16.97 6.09
CA PHE A 54 -3.03 16.08 5.65
C PHE A 54 -3.47 14.61 5.68
N SER A 55 -4.03 14.15 6.81
CA SER A 55 -4.55 12.78 6.94
C SER A 55 -5.64 12.46 5.91
N ALA A 56 -6.55 13.39 5.64
CA ALA A 56 -7.59 13.19 4.63
C ALA A 56 -7.00 13.02 3.23
N ILE A 57 -5.98 13.81 2.87
CA ILE A 57 -5.27 13.70 1.59
C ILE A 57 -4.53 12.36 1.48
N THR A 58 -3.76 11.99 2.50
CA THR A 58 -2.97 10.74 2.48
C THR A 58 -3.88 9.50 2.43
N ASN A 59 -4.96 9.49 3.20
CA ASN A 59 -5.95 8.41 3.16
C ASN A 59 -6.64 8.33 1.79
N SER A 60 -7.03 9.48 1.22
CA SER A 60 -7.67 9.52 -0.09
C SER A 60 -6.75 8.99 -1.20
N HIS A 61 -5.48 9.41 -1.19
CA HIS A 61 -4.47 8.90 -2.12
C HIS A 61 -4.23 7.40 -1.94
N GLY A 62 -4.11 6.92 -0.70
CA GLY A 62 -3.93 5.50 -0.39
C GLY A 62 -5.06 4.61 -0.88
N ILE A 63 -6.32 5.06 -0.77
CA ILE A 63 -7.49 4.35 -1.30
C ILE A 63 -7.45 4.29 -2.83
N ILE A 64 -7.23 5.44 -3.49
CA ILE A 64 -7.10 5.52 -4.95
C ILE A 64 -6.01 4.54 -5.43
N ARG A 65 -4.84 4.57 -4.79
CA ARG A 65 -3.72 3.70 -5.14
C ARG A 65 -4.05 2.21 -4.96
N SER A 66 -4.75 1.86 -3.88
CA SER A 66 -5.16 0.48 -3.61
C SER A 66 -6.09 -0.07 -4.70
N VAL A 67 -7.01 0.73 -5.20
CA VAL A 67 -7.90 0.35 -6.31
C VAL A 67 -7.11 0.13 -7.60
N GLU A 68 -6.10 0.96 -7.85
CA GLU A 68 -5.21 0.83 -9.01
C GLU A 68 -4.35 -0.44 -8.94
N ASP A 69 -3.86 -0.79 -7.76
CA ASP A 69 -3.14 -2.04 -7.54
C ASP A 69 -4.07 -3.27 -7.76
N VAL A 70 -5.35 -3.19 -7.37
CA VAL A 70 -6.35 -4.23 -7.68
C VAL A 70 -6.60 -4.32 -9.19
N GLN A 71 -6.78 -3.19 -9.88
CA GLN A 71 -6.96 -3.17 -11.33
C GLN A 71 -5.76 -3.81 -12.04
N HIS A 72 -4.54 -3.49 -11.61
CA HIS A 72 -3.31 -4.08 -12.14
C HIS A 72 -3.27 -5.60 -11.90
N SER A 73 -3.60 -6.05 -10.69
CA SER A 73 -3.64 -7.47 -10.33
C SER A 73 -4.67 -8.24 -11.16
N LEU A 74 -5.86 -7.68 -11.37
CA LEU A 74 -6.88 -8.25 -12.25
C LEU A 74 -6.38 -8.34 -13.69
N SER A 75 -5.69 -7.32 -14.20
CA SER A 75 -5.11 -7.34 -15.56
C SER A 75 -4.13 -8.48 -15.74
N LEU A 76 -3.22 -8.69 -14.77
CA LEU A 76 -2.25 -9.79 -14.80
C LEU A 76 -2.95 -11.15 -14.73
N ALA A 77 -3.96 -11.28 -13.89
CA ALA A 77 -4.72 -12.52 -13.75
C ALA A 77 -5.54 -12.85 -15.01
N VAL A 78 -6.17 -11.85 -15.64
CA VAL A 78 -6.87 -11.97 -16.92
C VAL A 78 -5.92 -12.41 -18.02
N GLN A 79 -4.73 -11.81 -18.08
CA GLN A 79 -3.69 -12.19 -19.05
C GLN A 79 -3.26 -13.65 -18.86
N SER A 80 -2.99 -14.04 -17.60
CA SER A 80 -2.59 -15.42 -17.27
C SER A 80 -3.68 -16.44 -17.61
N CYS A 81 -4.92 -16.17 -17.20
CA CYS A 81 -6.07 -17.01 -17.48
C CYS A 81 -6.36 -17.15 -18.98
N SER A 82 -6.28 -16.06 -19.73
CA SER A 82 -6.51 -16.05 -21.18
C SER A 82 -5.44 -16.83 -21.95
N ALA A 83 -4.18 -16.79 -21.48
CA ALA A 83 -3.10 -17.55 -22.08
C ALA A 83 -3.21 -19.05 -21.77
N ALA A 84 -3.58 -19.40 -20.54
CA ALA A 84 -3.70 -20.80 -20.11
C ALA A 84 -5.00 -21.48 -20.57
N ASN A 85 -6.07 -20.72 -20.81
CA ASN A 85 -7.41 -21.23 -21.15
C ASN A 85 -8.01 -20.42 -22.31
N PRO A 86 -7.63 -20.70 -23.57
CA PRO A 86 -8.11 -19.96 -24.74
C PRO A 86 -9.64 -19.88 -24.84
N ASP A 87 -10.34 -20.94 -24.43
CA ASP A 87 -11.80 -21.02 -24.44
C ASP A 87 -12.47 -19.99 -23.52
N LEU A 88 -11.78 -19.56 -22.46
CA LEU A 88 -12.27 -18.58 -21.49
C LEU A 88 -11.85 -17.15 -21.84
N LYS A 89 -10.93 -16.98 -22.79
CA LYS A 89 -10.30 -15.69 -23.11
C LYS A 89 -11.32 -14.58 -23.35
N THR A 90 -12.29 -14.81 -24.23
CA THR A 90 -13.30 -13.79 -24.58
C THR A 90 -14.10 -13.39 -23.36
N GLY A 91 -14.68 -14.37 -22.64
CA GLY A 91 -15.52 -14.09 -21.46
C GLY A 91 -14.79 -13.36 -20.34
N ILE A 92 -13.54 -13.74 -20.04
CA ILE A 92 -12.76 -13.09 -18.97
C ILE A 92 -12.25 -11.70 -19.39
N THR A 93 -11.89 -11.52 -20.66
CA THR A 93 -11.46 -10.21 -21.19
C THR A 93 -12.63 -9.23 -21.20
N ASP A 94 -13.77 -9.63 -21.75
CA ASP A 94 -14.97 -8.78 -21.83
C ASP A 94 -15.45 -8.39 -20.43
N ARG A 95 -15.41 -9.34 -19.48
CA ARG A 95 -15.75 -9.02 -18.09
C ARG A 95 -14.78 -8.01 -17.49
N PHE A 96 -13.48 -8.14 -17.73
CA PHE A 96 -12.49 -7.18 -17.23
C PHE A 96 -12.66 -5.79 -17.87
N GLU A 97 -12.98 -5.70 -19.16
CA GLU A 97 -13.30 -4.43 -19.80
C GLU A 97 -14.54 -3.78 -19.18
N GLY A 98 -15.62 -4.54 -18.99
CA GLY A 98 -16.82 -4.05 -18.30
C GLY A 98 -16.56 -3.61 -16.86
N TRP A 99 -15.65 -4.31 -16.15
CA TRP A 99 -15.19 -3.90 -14.82
C TRP A 99 -14.50 -2.54 -14.87
N LYS A 100 -13.59 -2.34 -15.83
CA LYS A 100 -12.86 -1.06 -15.98
C LYS A 100 -13.80 0.08 -16.32
N ASP A 101 -14.76 -0.15 -17.21
CA ASP A 101 -15.71 0.88 -17.63
C ASP A 101 -16.62 1.34 -16.49
N ALA A 102 -16.98 0.43 -15.57
CA ALA A 102 -17.75 0.78 -14.38
C ALA A 102 -16.91 1.53 -13.31
N VAL A 103 -15.64 1.15 -13.13
CA VAL A 103 -14.78 1.73 -12.08
C VAL A 103 -14.16 3.07 -12.52
N ARG A 104 -13.86 3.24 -13.81
CA ARG A 104 -13.14 4.41 -14.36
C ARG A 104 -13.81 5.75 -14.03
N PRO A 105 -15.15 5.94 -14.14
CA PRO A 105 -15.79 7.20 -13.79
C PRO A 105 -15.60 7.58 -12.32
N VAL A 106 -15.73 6.60 -11.42
CA VAL A 106 -15.57 6.79 -9.97
C VAL A 106 -14.13 7.15 -9.64
N MET A 107 -13.16 6.47 -10.26
CA MET A 107 -11.74 6.79 -10.11
C MET A 107 -11.38 8.19 -10.63
N LYS A 108 -11.99 8.62 -11.74
CA LYS A 108 -11.83 9.99 -12.24
C LYS A 108 -12.34 11.03 -11.24
N SER A 109 -13.52 10.79 -10.66
CA SER A 109 -14.09 11.66 -9.61
C SER A 109 -13.22 11.68 -8.36
N ALA A 110 -12.72 10.52 -7.93
CA ALA A 110 -11.80 10.40 -6.79
C ALA A 110 -10.51 11.20 -6.99
N ARG A 111 -9.87 11.08 -8.16
CA ARG A 111 -8.68 11.85 -8.51
C ARG A 111 -8.95 13.35 -8.54
N SER A 112 -10.08 13.77 -9.14
CA SER A 112 -10.47 15.18 -9.15
C SER A 112 -10.69 15.73 -7.73
N LYS A 113 -11.31 14.95 -6.84
CA LYS A 113 -11.49 15.34 -5.44
C LYS A 113 -10.15 15.46 -4.71
N LEU A 114 -9.26 14.48 -4.87
CA LEU A 114 -7.91 14.53 -4.31
C LEU A 114 -7.15 15.77 -4.79
N ASP A 115 -7.21 16.09 -6.09
CA ASP A 115 -6.58 17.29 -6.64
C ASP A 115 -7.12 18.57 -5.99
N LYS A 116 -8.43 18.67 -5.78
CA LYS A 116 -9.04 19.80 -5.06
C LYS A 116 -8.55 19.87 -3.61
N MET A 117 -8.49 18.74 -2.90
CA MET A 117 -7.98 18.71 -1.52
C MET A 117 -6.53 19.20 -1.44
N VAL A 118 -5.68 18.77 -2.38
CA VAL A 118 -4.28 19.21 -2.48
C VAL A 118 -4.14 20.71 -2.77
N LEU A 119 -5.06 21.27 -3.58
CA LEU A 119 -5.06 22.68 -3.91
C LEU A 119 -5.59 23.58 -2.77
N LEU A 120 -6.55 23.07 -2.00
CA LEU A 120 -7.32 23.87 -1.04
C LEU A 120 -6.88 23.68 0.42
N GLN A 121 -5.99 22.73 0.70
CA GLN A 121 -5.38 22.61 2.01
C GLN A 121 -4.51 23.83 2.35
N SER A 122 -4.31 24.08 3.66
CA SER A 122 -3.67 25.29 4.17
C SER A 122 -2.34 25.03 4.92
N PHE A 123 -1.73 23.87 4.75
CA PHE A 123 -0.53 23.45 5.51
C PHE A 123 0.77 23.43 4.71
N ALA A 124 0.72 23.32 3.37
CA ALA A 124 1.90 23.28 2.52
C ALA A 124 1.61 23.84 1.12
N GLN A 125 2.65 24.03 0.30
CA GLN A 125 2.44 24.30 -1.11
C GLN A 125 1.92 23.04 -1.84
N PRO A 126 0.98 23.15 -2.79
CA PRO A 126 0.45 21.99 -3.51
C PRO A 126 1.53 21.10 -4.16
N SER A 127 2.63 21.70 -4.64
CA SER A 127 3.77 20.97 -5.21
C SER A 127 4.49 20.10 -4.17
N GLN A 128 4.61 20.55 -2.93
CA GLN A 128 5.22 19.79 -1.83
C GLN A 128 4.34 18.60 -1.44
N VAL A 129 3.02 18.79 -1.39
CA VAL A 129 2.07 17.70 -1.13
C VAL A 129 2.15 16.65 -2.25
N ARG A 130 2.18 17.07 -3.53
CA ARG A 130 2.35 16.14 -4.67
C ARG A 130 3.69 15.39 -4.61
N ALA A 131 4.76 16.06 -4.22
CA ALA A 131 6.06 15.43 -4.03
C ALA A 131 6.04 14.40 -2.88
N TYR A 132 5.30 14.68 -1.80
CA TYR A 132 5.05 13.71 -0.72
C TYR A 132 4.28 12.49 -1.23
N LEU A 133 3.18 12.68 -1.97
CA LEU A 133 2.38 11.58 -2.51
C LEU A 133 3.18 10.70 -3.48
N LYS A 134 4.14 11.27 -4.21
CA LYS A 134 5.06 10.47 -5.04
C LYS A 134 5.94 9.54 -4.20
N LYS A 135 6.49 10.02 -3.07
CA LYS A 135 7.26 9.18 -2.14
C LYS A 135 6.40 8.07 -1.54
N PHE A 136 5.11 8.35 -1.31
CA PHE A 136 4.15 7.34 -0.89
C PHE A 136 4.04 6.22 -1.93
N ASP A 137 3.91 6.56 -3.22
CA ASP A 137 3.85 5.57 -4.29
C ASP A 137 5.16 4.75 -4.39
N GLU A 138 6.32 5.40 -4.25
CA GLU A 138 7.63 4.73 -4.25
C GLU A 138 7.74 3.71 -3.11
N ALA A 139 7.26 4.06 -1.91
CA ALA A 139 7.21 3.16 -0.76
C ALA A 139 6.27 1.96 -0.99
N VAL A 140 5.11 2.19 -1.61
CA VAL A 140 4.16 1.12 -1.97
C VAL A 140 4.79 0.16 -2.99
N VAL A 141 5.43 0.68 -4.04
CA VAL A 141 6.12 -0.14 -5.04
C VAL A 141 7.20 -0.98 -4.39
N TYR A 142 8.06 -0.36 -3.57
CA TYR A 142 9.13 -1.06 -2.85
C TYR A 142 8.59 -2.21 -1.98
N ARG A 143 7.53 -1.96 -1.21
CA ARG A 143 6.89 -3.00 -0.39
C ARG A 143 6.36 -4.14 -1.26
N ASN A 144 5.67 -3.82 -2.35
CA ASN A 144 5.02 -4.80 -3.21
C ASN A 144 6.03 -5.66 -4.00
N GLN A 145 7.26 -5.19 -4.24
CA GLN A 145 8.32 -6.00 -4.88
C GLN A 145 8.70 -7.27 -4.09
N THR A 146 8.44 -7.28 -2.78
CA THR A 146 8.68 -8.47 -1.94
C THR A 146 7.63 -9.56 -2.14
N LEU A 147 6.50 -9.23 -2.76
CA LEU A 147 5.42 -10.17 -3.04
C LEU A 147 5.72 -10.91 -4.34
N LYS A 148 5.74 -12.25 -4.29
CA LYS A 148 5.82 -13.10 -5.47
C LYS A 148 4.40 -13.55 -5.85
N PRO A 149 3.73 -12.92 -6.83
CA PRO A 149 2.39 -13.33 -7.20
C PRO A 149 2.42 -14.70 -7.85
N THR A 150 1.57 -15.61 -7.37
CA THR A 150 1.31 -16.89 -8.04
C THR A 150 0.30 -16.67 -9.16
N PRO A 151 0.62 -16.95 -10.43
CA PRO A 151 -0.31 -16.75 -11.53
C PRO A 151 -1.55 -17.66 -11.42
N ILE A 152 -2.74 -17.13 -11.71
CA ILE A 152 -3.97 -17.91 -11.79
C ILE A 152 -4.08 -18.52 -13.20
N GLN A 153 -3.97 -19.84 -13.28
CA GLN A 153 -3.95 -20.56 -14.57
C GLN A 153 -4.99 -21.66 -14.67
N LYS A 154 -5.45 -22.24 -13.55
CA LYS A 154 -6.43 -23.33 -13.56
C LYS A 154 -7.78 -22.81 -14.04
N ALA A 155 -8.42 -23.53 -14.97
CA ALA A 155 -9.71 -23.15 -15.53
C ALA A 155 -10.78 -22.83 -14.46
N GLU A 156 -10.83 -23.63 -13.39
CA GLU A 156 -11.76 -23.43 -12.27
C GLU A 156 -11.52 -22.10 -11.55
N ASP A 157 -10.26 -21.72 -11.34
CA ASP A 157 -9.90 -20.49 -10.64
C ASP A 157 -10.08 -19.26 -11.55
N CYS A 158 -9.86 -19.43 -12.85
CA CYS A 158 -10.19 -18.40 -13.85
C CYS A 158 -11.69 -18.13 -13.93
N LYS A 159 -12.53 -19.16 -13.81
CA LYS A 159 -14.00 -18.98 -13.71
C LYS A 159 -14.40 -18.29 -12.41
N LYS A 160 -13.77 -18.64 -11.28
CA LYS A 160 -13.99 -17.93 -9.99
C LYS A 160 -13.56 -16.47 -10.05
N LEU A 161 -12.44 -16.18 -10.72
CA LEU A 161 -11.98 -14.82 -10.96
C LEU A 161 -13.00 -14.05 -11.78
N GLN A 162 -13.48 -14.62 -12.89
CA GLN A 162 -14.49 -13.98 -13.73
C GLN A 162 -15.78 -13.69 -12.96
N SER A 163 -16.26 -14.62 -12.13
CA SER A 163 -17.47 -14.42 -11.32
C SER A 163 -17.29 -13.46 -10.16
N SER A 164 -16.08 -13.33 -9.60
CA SER A 164 -15.82 -12.42 -8.49
C SER A 164 -15.71 -10.96 -8.93
N MET A 165 -15.42 -10.69 -10.21
CA MET A 165 -15.31 -9.31 -10.73
C MET A 165 -16.58 -8.49 -10.51
N ASP A 166 -17.79 -9.07 -10.60
CA ASP A 166 -19.05 -8.36 -10.31
C ASP A 166 -19.11 -7.84 -8.88
N LYS A 167 -18.76 -8.70 -7.93
CA LYS A 167 -18.74 -8.34 -6.53
C LYS A 167 -17.65 -7.31 -6.24
N THR A 168 -16.43 -7.55 -6.70
CA THR A 168 -15.30 -6.62 -6.49
C THR A 168 -15.56 -5.26 -7.12
N GLN A 169 -16.19 -5.19 -8.30
CA GLN A 169 -16.61 -3.94 -8.92
C GLN A 169 -17.53 -3.15 -8.00
N LYS A 170 -18.61 -3.78 -7.52
CA LYS A 170 -19.60 -3.13 -6.66
C LYS A 170 -18.97 -2.68 -5.35
N ASP A 171 -18.23 -3.57 -4.69
CA ASP A 171 -17.62 -3.30 -3.39
C ASP A 171 -16.61 -2.14 -3.47
N LEU A 172 -15.80 -2.07 -4.55
CA LEU A 172 -14.85 -0.98 -4.74
C LEU A 172 -15.54 0.34 -5.09
N VAL A 173 -16.54 0.33 -5.97
CA VAL A 173 -17.32 1.54 -6.30
C VAL A 173 -17.95 2.12 -5.03
N THR A 174 -18.56 1.28 -4.21
CA THR A 174 -19.13 1.67 -2.91
C THR A 174 -18.04 2.22 -1.98
N LEU A 175 -16.95 1.46 -1.79
CA LEU A 175 -15.85 1.85 -0.91
C LEU A 175 -15.29 3.23 -1.26
N ILE A 176 -14.99 3.48 -2.54
CA ILE A 176 -14.43 4.75 -3.00
C ILE A 176 -15.45 5.87 -2.81
N THR A 177 -16.70 5.63 -3.20
CA THR A 177 -17.76 6.65 -3.16
C THR A 177 -18.05 7.08 -1.72
N GLU A 178 -18.18 6.13 -0.80
CA GLU A 178 -18.48 6.38 0.60
C GLU A 178 -17.27 6.94 1.34
N THR A 179 -16.11 6.29 1.21
CA THR A 179 -14.92 6.65 2.00
C THR A 179 -14.33 7.99 1.58
N LEU A 180 -14.38 8.32 0.28
CA LEU A 180 -13.96 9.63 -0.20
C LEU A 180 -15.11 10.65 -0.18
N GLY A 181 -16.32 10.24 0.23
CA GLY A 181 -17.51 11.06 0.22
C GLY A 181 -17.70 11.75 -1.13
N LEU A 182 -17.63 11.02 -2.25
CA LEU A 182 -17.69 11.61 -3.59
C LEU A 182 -19.01 12.34 -3.86
N ASN A 183 -20.05 12.01 -3.11
CA ASN A 183 -21.37 12.65 -3.15
C ASN A 183 -21.51 13.83 -2.17
N ALA A 184 -20.46 14.15 -1.41
CA ALA A 184 -20.46 15.23 -0.42
C ALA A 184 -19.59 16.40 -0.89
N ASP A 185 -20.11 17.61 -0.73
CA ASP A 185 -19.36 18.85 -0.95
C ASP A 185 -18.15 18.92 -0.03
N LEU A 186 -17.04 19.44 -0.57
CA LEU A 186 -15.83 19.70 0.20
C LEU A 186 -16.12 20.82 1.20
N LYS A 187 -16.23 20.46 2.49
CA LYS A 187 -16.33 21.44 3.57
C LYS A 187 -14.95 22.05 3.82
N ILE A 188 -14.71 23.22 3.24
CA ILE A 188 -13.55 24.04 3.56
C ILE A 188 -14.01 25.01 4.65
N LYS A 189 -13.54 24.81 5.87
CA LYS A 189 -13.65 25.86 6.90
C LYS A 189 -12.39 26.72 6.77
N GLU A 190 -12.63 28.01 6.52
CA GLU A 190 -11.64 29.09 6.65
C GLU A 190 -11.03 29.12 8.05
#